data_AF-A0A423QB27-F1
#
_entry.id   AF-A0A423QB27-F1
#
_cell.length_a   1.000
_cell.length_b   1.000
_cell.length_c   1.000
_cell.angle_alpha   90.00
_cell.angle_beta   90.00
_cell.angle_gamma   90.00
#
_symmetry.space_group_name_H-M   'P 1'
#
loop_
_entity.id
_entity.type
_entity.pdbx_description
1 polymer ?
#
loop_
_entity_poly.entity_id
_entity_poly.type
_entity_poly.pdbx_seq_one_letter_code
_entity_poly.pdbx_strand_id
1 'polypeptide(L)'
;MVKQIWLFALLLFVCLSSAHAESMTAAELIEKARSQSREIEELKKVMESPDRNLRLSAFELMMNSDNPIYRELAIESGLASTDSLLRSQALKATVFNMDALYVDLTVDENAPDEAQEKAKEALAAGVPRLIITIRSKDPKNDSMEISATNGGKAEIQGVNYVFQTGYEAGTLTLQDGALLQGPLAFKGNRYIGAAKLR
;
A
#
# COMPACT_ATOMS: atom_id res chain seq x y z
N MET A 1 -26.82 -18.58 -69.71
CA MET A 1 -27.36 -19.96 -69.58
C MET A 1 -26.33 -20.80 -68.82
N VAL A 2 -26.45 -20.92 -67.48
CA VAL A 2 -26.92 -22.07 -66.66
C VAL A 2 -25.89 -23.21 -66.49
N LYS A 3 -25.76 -23.66 -65.20
CA LYS A 3 -25.28 -24.95 -64.64
C LYS A 3 -23.83 -24.95 -64.11
N GLN A 4 -23.44 -25.57 -62.99
CA GLN A 4 -24.02 -26.43 -61.92
C GLN A 4 -22.92 -26.54 -60.80
N ILE A 5 -23.18 -26.34 -59.49
CA ILE A 5 -23.49 -27.31 -58.40
C ILE A 5 -22.31 -28.24 -57.96
N TRP A 6 -22.27 -28.52 -56.63
CA TRP A 6 -21.46 -29.45 -55.78
C TRP A 6 -20.23 -28.78 -55.11
N LEU A 7 -20.10 -28.57 -53.79
CA LEU A 7 -20.46 -29.25 -52.52
C LEU A 7 -19.71 -30.58 -52.25
N PHE A 8 -18.65 -30.53 -51.42
CA PHE A 8 -18.09 -31.58 -50.52
C PHE A 8 -16.88 -30.93 -49.78
N ALA A 9 -16.92 -30.59 -48.49
CA ALA A 9 -16.83 -31.42 -47.27
C ALA A 9 -15.47 -32.14 -47.04
N LEU A 10 -14.64 -31.54 -46.18
CA LEU A 10 -13.53 -32.14 -45.39
C LEU A 10 -13.27 -31.12 -44.24
N LEU A 11 -13.84 -31.18 -43.02
CA LEU A 11 -13.73 -32.16 -41.94
C LEU A 11 -12.30 -32.65 -41.68
N LEU A 12 -11.59 -32.00 -40.74
CA LEU A 12 -11.17 -32.58 -39.44
C LEU A 12 -9.89 -31.93 -38.88
N PHE A 13 -9.94 -31.73 -37.55
CA PHE A 13 -8.80 -31.80 -36.63
C PHE A 13 -7.88 -30.59 -36.49
N VAL A 14 -8.27 -29.60 -35.67
CA VAL A 14 -7.39 -29.10 -34.60
C VAL A 14 -8.24 -28.84 -33.36
N CYS A 15 -8.06 -29.73 -32.39
CA CYS A 15 -8.38 -29.69 -30.97
C CYS A 15 -9.25 -28.52 -30.47
N LEU A 16 -10.51 -28.86 -30.20
CA LEU A 16 -11.18 -28.40 -28.99
C LEU A 16 -10.31 -28.81 -27.79
N SER A 17 -9.40 -27.94 -27.37
CA SER A 17 -8.98 -27.91 -25.97
C SER A 17 -10.09 -27.23 -25.19
N SER A 18 -11.23 -27.92 -25.07
CA SER A 18 -12.14 -27.72 -23.94
C SER A 18 -11.33 -28.15 -22.72
N ALA A 19 -10.51 -27.23 -22.20
CA ALA A 19 -10.04 -27.29 -20.84
C ALA A 19 -11.30 -27.43 -20.00
N HIS A 20 -11.56 -28.67 -19.57
CA HIS A 20 -12.53 -28.92 -18.54
C HIS A 20 -11.98 -28.18 -17.34
N ALA A 21 -12.57 -27.03 -17.03
CA ALA A 21 -12.46 -26.48 -15.70
C ALA A 21 -13.16 -27.50 -14.79
N GLU A 22 -12.42 -28.52 -14.35
CA GLU A 22 -12.88 -29.42 -13.29
C GLU A 22 -13.21 -28.54 -12.10
N SER A 23 -14.50 -28.43 -11.80
CA SER A 23 -14.97 -27.74 -10.62
C SER A 23 -14.49 -28.52 -9.40
N MET A 24 -13.55 -27.94 -8.65
CA MET A 24 -13.12 -28.50 -7.36
C MET A 24 -14.33 -28.83 -6.49
N THR A 25 -14.33 -30.03 -5.93
CA THR A 25 -15.32 -30.43 -4.94
C THR A 25 -15.16 -29.61 -3.66
N ALA A 26 -16.22 -29.55 -2.83
CA ALA A 26 -16.15 -28.87 -1.54
C ALA A 26 -15.06 -29.46 -0.62
N ALA A 27 -14.84 -30.78 -0.68
CA ALA A 27 -13.80 -31.45 0.11
C ALA A 27 -12.39 -31.01 -0.33
N GLU A 28 -12.14 -30.94 -1.64
CA GLU A 28 -10.86 -30.46 -2.19
C GLU A 28 -10.63 -28.98 -1.88
N LEU A 29 -11.68 -28.16 -1.90
CA LEU A 29 -11.60 -26.76 -1.51
C LEU A 29 -11.21 -26.60 -0.03
N ILE A 30 -11.82 -27.38 0.86
CA ILE A 30 -11.52 -27.37 2.29
C ILE A 30 -10.07 -27.81 2.54
N GLU A 31 -9.60 -28.87 1.89
CA GLU A 31 -8.21 -29.32 2.09
C GLU A 31 -7.20 -28.33 1.53
N LYS A 32 -7.48 -27.69 0.38
CA LYS A 32 -6.67 -26.59 -0.15
C LYS A 32 -6.61 -25.42 0.84
N ALA A 33 -7.74 -25.04 1.42
CA ALA A 33 -7.80 -23.97 2.43
C ALA A 33 -6.99 -24.32 3.68
N ARG A 34 -7.03 -25.58 4.14
CA ARG A 34 -6.19 -26.06 5.27
C ARG A 34 -4.71 -26.01 4.94
N SER A 35 -4.31 -26.42 3.73
CA SER A 35 -2.91 -26.32 3.30
C SER A 35 -2.44 -24.87 3.31
N GLN A 36 -3.20 -23.96 2.70
CA GLN A 36 -2.88 -22.54 2.68
C GLN A 36 -2.80 -21.94 4.09
N SER A 37 -3.71 -22.34 5.00
CA SER A 37 -3.67 -21.89 6.39
C SER A 37 -2.39 -22.34 7.10
N ARG A 38 -1.89 -23.56 6.84
CA ARG A 38 -0.63 -24.04 7.41
C ARG A 38 0.56 -23.25 6.89
N GLU A 39 0.61 -23.01 5.58
CA GLU A 39 1.66 -22.21 4.95
C GLU A 39 1.70 -20.77 5.50
N ILE A 40 0.53 -20.13 5.64
CA ILE A 40 0.42 -18.78 6.23
C ILE A 40 0.95 -18.75 7.67
N GLU A 41 0.62 -19.76 8.46
CA GLU A 41 1.07 -19.87 9.85
C GLU A 41 2.60 -20.07 9.94
N GLU A 42 3.18 -20.84 9.03
CA GLU A 42 4.63 -20.99 8.93
C GLU A 42 5.31 -19.67 8.52
N LEU A 43 4.76 -18.95 7.54
CA LEU A 43 5.27 -17.65 7.12
C LEU A 43 5.21 -16.62 8.26
N LYS A 44 4.13 -16.59 9.06
CA LYS A 44 4.03 -15.75 10.26
C LYS A 44 5.16 -16.02 11.24
N LYS A 45 5.42 -17.29 11.55
CA LYS A 45 6.53 -17.68 12.45
C LYS A 45 7.89 -17.25 11.91
N VAL A 46 8.10 -17.35 10.59
CA VAL A 46 9.33 -16.86 9.96
C VAL A 46 9.47 -15.35 10.11
N MET A 47 8.37 -14.59 9.97
CA MET A 47 8.34 -13.14 10.16
C MET A 47 8.54 -12.70 11.61
N GLU A 48 8.32 -13.59 12.57
CA GLU A 48 8.58 -13.38 14.01
C GLU A 48 9.94 -13.94 14.46
N SER A 49 10.70 -14.59 13.57
CA SER A 49 12.01 -15.17 13.87
C SER A 49 12.95 -14.12 14.48
N PRO A 50 13.82 -14.45 15.45
CA PRO A 50 14.84 -13.53 15.94
C PRO A 50 15.90 -13.19 14.88
N ASP A 51 16.09 -14.04 13.87
CA ASP A 51 17.02 -13.82 12.77
C ASP A 51 16.50 -12.72 11.82
N ARG A 52 17.14 -11.55 11.89
CA ARG A 52 16.83 -10.39 11.06
C ARG A 52 16.94 -10.68 9.56
N ASN A 53 17.96 -11.40 9.12
CA ASN A 53 18.17 -11.66 7.70
C ASN A 53 17.09 -12.60 7.18
N LEU A 54 16.71 -13.60 7.97
CA LEU A 54 15.61 -14.49 7.64
C LEU A 54 14.29 -13.72 7.47
N ARG A 55 13.96 -12.79 8.38
CA ARG A 55 12.76 -11.94 8.25
C ARG A 55 12.77 -11.10 6.98
N LEU A 56 13.90 -10.45 6.67
CA LEU A 56 14.03 -9.60 5.48
C LEU A 56 13.89 -10.42 4.19
N SER A 57 14.57 -11.57 4.10
CA SER A 57 14.44 -12.45 2.94
C SER A 57 13.03 -13.00 2.78
N ALA A 58 12.36 -13.37 3.87
CA ALA A 58 10.97 -13.80 3.84
C ALA A 58 10.03 -12.69 3.35
N PHE A 59 10.22 -11.47 3.86
CA PHE A 59 9.47 -10.29 3.40
C PHE A 59 9.62 -10.08 1.89
N GLU A 60 10.85 -10.08 1.36
CA GLU A 60 11.12 -9.90 -0.06
C GLU A 60 10.49 -11.01 -0.91
N LEU A 61 10.60 -12.27 -0.49
CA LEU A 61 9.99 -13.40 -1.20
C LEU A 61 8.45 -13.31 -1.22
N MET A 62 7.84 -12.93 -0.09
CA MET A 62 6.39 -12.75 -0.02
C MET A 62 5.92 -11.56 -0.85
N MET A 63 6.65 -10.44 -0.84
CA MET A 63 6.35 -9.26 -1.66
C MET A 63 6.43 -9.53 -3.16
N ASN A 64 7.35 -10.39 -3.58
CA ASN A 64 7.51 -10.82 -4.98
C ASN A 64 6.60 -11.99 -5.37
N SER A 65 5.80 -12.52 -4.45
CA SER A 65 4.87 -13.61 -4.73
C SER A 65 3.66 -13.10 -5.52
N ASP A 66 3.17 -13.92 -6.46
CA ASP A 66 1.90 -13.68 -7.14
C ASP A 66 0.69 -13.79 -6.18
N ASN A 67 0.84 -14.49 -5.05
CA ASN A 67 -0.22 -14.64 -4.07
C ASN A 67 -0.46 -13.31 -3.30
N PRO A 68 -1.62 -12.65 -3.48
CA PRO A 68 -1.91 -11.38 -2.79
C PRO A 68 -1.94 -11.53 -1.27
N ILE A 69 -2.28 -12.71 -0.75
CA ILE A 69 -2.31 -12.97 0.69
C ILE A 69 -0.89 -12.89 1.28
N TYR A 70 0.12 -13.34 0.54
CA TYR A 70 1.51 -13.31 1.03
C TYR A 70 2.05 -11.88 1.04
N ARG A 71 1.75 -11.09 0.00
CA ARG A 71 2.09 -9.66 -0.01
C ARG A 71 1.44 -8.92 1.14
N GLU A 72 0.17 -9.21 1.40
CA GLU A 72 -0.59 -8.58 2.49
C GLU A 72 -0.02 -8.93 3.87
N LEU A 73 0.28 -10.22 4.09
CA LEU A 73 0.91 -10.70 5.30
C LEU A 73 2.30 -10.07 5.53
N ALA A 74 3.08 -9.92 4.47
CA ALA A 74 4.40 -9.30 4.52
C ALA A 74 4.29 -7.84 4.99
N ILE A 75 3.37 -7.08 4.41
CA ILE A 75 3.14 -5.68 4.78
C ILE A 75 2.66 -5.58 6.22
N GLU A 76 1.66 -6.36 6.63
CA GLU A 76 1.14 -6.35 8.00
C GLU A 76 2.24 -6.65 9.01
N SER A 77 2.98 -7.74 8.80
CA SER A 77 4.07 -8.16 9.69
C SER A 77 5.21 -7.15 9.71
N GLY A 78 5.54 -6.55 8.55
CA GLY A 78 6.61 -5.57 8.44
C GLY A 78 6.27 -4.24 9.11
N LEU A 79 5.03 -3.75 8.98
CA LEU A 79 4.57 -2.53 9.65
C LEU A 79 4.54 -2.69 11.19
N ALA A 80 4.22 -3.90 11.68
CA ALA A 80 4.20 -4.24 13.10
C ALA A 80 5.57 -4.64 13.67
N SER A 81 6.60 -4.74 12.84
CA SER A 81 7.93 -5.18 13.28
C SER A 81 8.60 -4.16 14.20
N THR A 82 9.48 -4.62 15.09
CA THR A 82 10.39 -3.76 15.85
C THR A 82 11.67 -3.42 15.06
N ASP A 83 11.90 -4.05 13.89
CA ASP A 83 13.05 -3.78 13.04
C ASP A 83 12.78 -2.58 12.11
N SER A 84 13.60 -1.53 12.22
CA SER A 84 13.40 -0.29 11.47
C SER A 84 13.55 -0.46 9.95
N LEU A 85 14.37 -1.41 9.49
CA LEU A 85 14.52 -1.67 8.05
C LEU A 85 13.27 -2.38 7.53
N LEU A 86 12.77 -3.37 8.26
CA LEU A 86 11.56 -4.08 7.86
C LEU A 86 10.33 -3.16 7.85
N ARG A 87 10.21 -2.29 8.87
CA ARG A 87 9.18 -1.22 8.93
C ARG A 87 9.28 -0.27 7.74
N SER A 88 10.50 0.13 7.37
CA SER A 88 10.75 1.00 6.21
C SER A 88 10.33 0.35 4.89
N GLN A 89 10.71 -0.92 4.69
CA GLN A 89 10.32 -1.66 3.48
C GLN A 89 8.79 -1.85 3.39
N ALA A 90 8.14 -2.14 4.52
CA ALA A 90 6.67 -2.27 4.57
C ALA A 90 5.96 -0.93 4.37
N LEU A 91 6.49 0.17 4.90
CA LEU A 91 5.99 1.52 4.63
C LEU A 91 6.07 1.83 3.13
N LYS A 92 7.22 1.61 2.51
CA LYS A 92 7.43 1.81 1.07
C LYS A 92 6.42 0.99 0.24
N ALA A 93 6.31 -0.30 0.53
CA ALA A 93 5.37 -1.19 -0.16
C ALA A 93 3.92 -0.71 -0.02
N THR A 94 3.53 -0.25 1.18
CA THR A 94 2.19 0.25 1.46
C THR A 94 1.88 1.51 0.67
N VAL A 95 2.72 2.53 0.80
CA VAL A 95 2.50 3.84 0.17
C VAL A 95 2.53 3.74 -1.35
N PHE A 96 3.40 2.91 -1.93
CA PHE A 96 3.44 2.73 -3.38
C PHE A 96 2.26 1.94 -3.93
N ASN A 97 1.49 1.25 -3.08
CA ASN A 97 0.25 0.62 -3.49
C ASN A 97 -0.98 1.53 -3.29
N MET A 98 -0.79 2.77 -2.83
CA MET A 98 -1.87 3.75 -2.64
C MET A 98 -1.98 4.71 -3.83
N ASP A 99 -3.18 5.26 -4.03
CA ASP A 99 -3.44 6.35 -4.96
C ASP A 99 -3.46 7.71 -4.25
N ALA A 100 -3.76 7.73 -2.95
CA ALA A 100 -3.75 8.93 -2.14
C ALA A 100 -3.49 8.60 -0.65
N LEU A 101 -2.90 9.55 0.06
CA LEU A 101 -2.79 9.54 1.51
C LEU A 101 -3.79 10.54 2.10
N TYR A 102 -4.63 10.07 3.02
CA TYR A 102 -5.61 10.88 3.73
C TYR A 102 -5.08 11.22 5.11
N VAL A 103 -4.77 12.49 5.35
CA VAL A 103 -4.11 12.97 6.57
C VAL A 103 -5.10 13.81 7.37
N ASP A 104 -5.59 13.26 8.49
CA ASP A 104 -6.39 13.99 9.46
C ASP A 104 -5.51 15.02 10.19
N LEU A 105 -6.06 16.21 10.42
CA LEU A 105 -5.34 17.35 10.98
C LEU A 105 -5.82 17.63 12.39
N THR A 106 -4.87 17.84 13.29
CA THR A 106 -5.10 18.24 14.68
C THR A 106 -4.20 19.42 15.05
N VAL A 107 -4.56 20.13 16.11
CA VAL A 107 -3.77 21.26 16.61
C VAL A 107 -2.41 20.74 17.10
N ASP A 108 -1.34 21.44 16.71
CA ASP A 108 -0.03 21.22 17.31
C ASP A 108 0.03 21.97 18.65
N GLU A 109 -0.26 21.25 19.74
CA GLU A 109 -0.25 21.78 21.11
C GLU A 109 1.13 22.27 21.57
N ASN A 110 2.20 21.97 20.81
CA ASN A 110 3.55 22.48 21.08
C ASN A 110 3.90 23.72 20.24
N ALA A 111 3.01 24.15 19.34
CA ALA A 111 3.20 25.38 18.57
C ALA A 111 2.91 26.63 19.43
N PRO A 112 3.41 27.82 19.04
CA PRO A 112 3.05 29.07 19.73
C PRO A 112 1.54 29.31 19.73
N ASP A 113 1.01 29.95 20.79
CA ASP A 113 -0.43 30.18 20.98
C ASP A 113 -1.13 30.77 19.74
N GLU A 114 -0.52 31.77 19.10
CA GLU A 114 -1.07 32.37 17.88
C GLU A 114 -1.26 31.34 16.74
N ALA A 115 -0.31 30.40 16.59
CA ALA A 115 -0.40 29.34 15.59
C ALA A 115 -1.46 28.29 15.97
N GLN A 116 -1.60 28.00 17.27
CA GLN A 116 -2.65 27.10 17.77
C GLN A 116 -4.05 27.68 17.50
N GLU A 117 -4.27 28.96 17.81
CA GLU A 117 -5.56 29.61 17.59
C GLU A 117 -5.92 29.64 16.11
N LYS A 118 -4.98 29.99 15.22
CA LYS A 118 -5.21 29.92 13.76
C LYS A 118 -5.54 28.51 13.28
N ALA A 119 -4.87 27.49 13.82
CA ALA A 119 -5.15 26.09 13.50
C ALA A 119 -6.56 25.69 13.98
N LYS A 120 -6.95 26.06 15.20
CA LYS A 120 -8.29 25.82 15.75
C LYS A 120 -9.38 26.49 14.90
N GLU A 121 -9.20 27.76 14.54
CA GLU A 121 -10.12 28.50 13.67
C GLU A 121 -10.27 27.82 12.30
N ALA A 122 -9.15 27.41 11.69
CA ALA A 122 -9.16 26.73 10.40
C ALA A 122 -9.85 25.34 10.44
N LEU A 123 -9.64 24.58 11.52
CA LEU A 123 -10.30 23.30 11.74
C LEU A 123 -11.82 23.49 11.94
N ALA A 124 -12.21 24.49 12.73
CA ALA A 124 -13.62 24.85 12.94
C ALA A 124 -14.31 25.32 11.65
N ALA A 125 -13.57 25.93 10.73
CA ALA A 125 -14.04 26.34 9.41
C ALA A 125 -14.19 25.18 8.39
N GLY A 126 -13.95 23.93 8.81
CA GLY A 126 -14.21 22.75 7.98
C GLY A 126 -13.01 22.25 7.17
N VAL A 127 -11.78 22.44 7.66
CA VAL A 127 -10.55 21.90 7.05
C VAL A 127 -9.97 20.74 7.89
N PRO A 128 -10.69 19.63 8.12
CA PRO A 128 -10.22 18.59 9.04
C PRO A 128 -9.14 17.68 8.45
N ARG A 129 -8.89 17.74 7.14
CA ARG A 129 -8.09 16.75 6.42
C ARG A 129 -7.32 17.36 5.24
N LEU A 130 -6.10 16.89 5.07
CA LEU A 130 -5.26 17.05 3.88
C LEU A 130 -5.31 15.76 3.06
N ILE A 131 -5.55 15.86 1.75
CA ILE A 131 -5.48 14.73 0.83
C ILE A 131 -4.26 14.93 -0.07
N ILE A 132 -3.34 13.97 -0.03
CA ILE A 132 -2.14 13.96 -0.88
C ILE A 132 -2.36 12.89 -1.95
N THR A 133 -2.69 13.32 -3.17
CA THR A 133 -2.85 12.41 -4.32
C THR A 133 -1.47 12.02 -4.85
N ILE A 134 -1.21 10.73 -5.06
CA ILE A 134 0.01 10.21 -5.68
C ILE A 134 -0.21 10.16 -7.19
N ARG A 135 0.61 10.89 -7.95
CA ARG A 135 0.49 11.03 -9.41
C ARG A 135 1.37 10.04 -10.16
N SER A 136 2.61 9.89 -9.69
CA SER A 136 3.58 8.94 -10.24
C SER A 136 4.47 8.43 -9.12
N LYS A 137 5.08 7.26 -9.34
CA LYS A 137 5.89 6.54 -8.35
C LYS A 137 7.23 6.19 -8.99
N ASP A 138 8.32 6.46 -8.29
CA ASP A 138 9.68 6.06 -8.66
C ASP A 138 10.26 5.17 -7.56
N PRO A 139 10.07 3.84 -7.66
CA PRO A 139 10.53 2.93 -6.63
C PRO A 139 12.04 2.77 -6.50
N LYS A 140 12.81 3.25 -7.48
CA LYS A 140 14.28 3.20 -7.43
C LYS A 140 14.84 4.30 -6.54
N ASN A 141 14.17 5.45 -6.51
CA ASN A 141 14.59 6.64 -5.76
C ASN A 141 13.72 6.88 -4.51
N ASP A 142 12.89 5.91 -4.12
CA ASP A 142 11.97 6.02 -2.98
C ASP A 142 11.07 7.26 -3.02
N SER A 143 10.73 7.73 -4.22
CA SER A 143 10.06 9.02 -4.42
C SER A 143 8.78 8.92 -5.24
N MET A 144 7.95 9.96 -5.12
CA MET A 144 6.65 10.08 -5.77
C MET A 144 6.44 11.53 -6.20
N GLU A 145 5.81 11.72 -7.34
CA GLU A 145 5.16 12.99 -7.64
C GLU A 145 3.78 12.99 -6.98
N ILE A 146 3.46 14.08 -6.30
CA ILE A 146 2.20 14.21 -5.55
C ILE A 146 1.46 15.49 -5.95
N SER A 147 0.19 15.54 -5.58
CA SER A 147 -0.68 16.70 -5.71
C SER A 147 -1.53 16.83 -4.45
N ALA A 148 -1.38 17.94 -3.74
CA ALA A 148 -2.34 18.41 -2.74
C ALA A 148 -3.06 19.63 -3.31
N THR A 149 -2.91 20.82 -2.70
CA THR A 149 -3.37 22.08 -3.33
C THR A 149 -2.57 22.38 -4.59
N ASN A 150 -1.27 22.05 -4.58
CA ASN A 150 -0.37 22.16 -5.72
C ASN A 150 0.37 20.84 -5.96
N GLY A 151 1.04 20.76 -7.11
CA GLY A 151 2.01 19.71 -7.39
C GLY A 151 3.20 19.79 -6.44
N GLY A 152 3.81 18.64 -6.18
CA GLY A 152 4.95 18.52 -5.28
C GLY A 152 5.60 17.14 -5.38
N LYS A 153 6.47 16.85 -4.41
CA LYS A 153 7.15 15.58 -4.28
C LYS A 153 6.96 14.99 -2.88
N ALA A 154 6.94 13.67 -2.82
CA ALA A 154 7.04 12.93 -1.58
C ALA A 154 8.11 11.85 -1.69
N GLU A 155 8.70 11.50 -0.55
CA GLU A 155 9.78 10.52 -0.43
C GLU A 155 9.57 9.65 0.81
N ILE A 156 10.01 8.40 0.72
CA ILE A 156 10.14 7.51 1.87
C ILE A 156 11.59 7.58 2.35
N GLN A 157 11.79 8.08 3.57
CA GLN A 157 13.11 8.19 4.21
C GLN A 157 13.12 7.33 5.47
N GLY A 158 13.48 6.05 5.32
CA GLY A 158 13.38 5.07 6.39
C GLY A 158 11.92 4.84 6.78
N VAL A 159 11.56 5.18 8.01
CA VAL A 159 10.19 5.11 8.53
C VAL A 159 9.41 6.42 8.38
N ASN A 160 9.95 7.39 7.64
CA ASN A 160 9.31 8.69 7.42
C ASN A 160 8.72 8.80 6.02
N TYR A 161 7.50 9.33 5.93
CA TYR A 161 6.92 9.89 4.72
C TYR A 161 7.13 11.41 4.74
N VAL A 162 8.02 11.89 3.88
CA VAL A 162 8.36 13.31 3.76
C VAL A 162 7.70 13.85 2.51
N PHE A 163 7.01 14.98 2.59
CA PHE A 163 6.40 15.59 1.42
C PHE A 163 6.55 17.10 1.40
N GLN A 164 6.58 17.67 0.20
CA GLN A 164 6.63 19.09 -0.04
C GLN A 164 5.92 19.46 -1.33
N THR A 165 5.06 20.47 -1.26
CA THR A 165 4.40 21.17 -2.37
C THR A 165 4.73 22.67 -2.26
N GLY A 166 4.10 23.51 -3.08
CA GLY A 166 4.26 24.96 -2.99
C GLY A 166 3.83 25.59 -1.65
N TYR A 167 2.82 25.04 -0.97
CA TYR A 167 2.29 25.61 0.30
C TYR A 167 2.15 24.59 1.42
N GLU A 168 2.44 23.32 1.14
CA GLU A 168 2.34 22.24 2.10
C GLU A 168 3.67 21.54 2.24
N ALA A 169 4.05 21.21 3.46
CA ALA A 169 5.20 20.37 3.71
C ALA A 169 5.00 19.61 5.01
N GLY A 170 5.54 18.41 5.12
CA GLY A 170 5.43 17.65 6.35
C GLY A 170 6.36 16.45 6.40
N THR A 171 6.57 15.98 7.61
CA THR A 171 7.25 14.72 7.88
C THR A 171 6.35 13.90 8.78
N LEU A 172 5.80 12.83 8.25
CA LEU A 172 4.99 11.88 9.01
C LEU A 172 5.83 10.65 9.28
N THR A 173 6.02 10.32 10.55
CA THR A 173 6.79 9.15 10.97
C THR A 173 5.84 7.99 11.25
N LEU A 174 6.21 6.80 10.79
CA LEU A 174 5.49 5.57 11.11
C LEU A 174 5.62 5.27 12.60
N GLN A 175 4.48 5.22 13.26
CA GLN A 175 4.28 4.79 14.64
C GLN A 175 3.69 3.37 14.67
N ASP A 176 3.44 2.87 15.87
CA ASP A 176 2.76 1.59 16.07
C ASP A 176 1.32 1.63 15.50
N GLY A 177 0.78 0.48 15.14
CA GLY A 177 -0.58 0.38 14.59
C GLY A 177 -0.72 0.93 13.17
N ALA A 178 0.36 0.95 12.39
CA ALA A 178 0.39 1.42 11.00
C ALA A 178 -0.10 2.88 10.83
N LEU A 179 0.24 3.72 11.81
CA LEU A 179 -0.11 5.13 11.84
C LEU A 179 1.08 5.98 11.39
N LEU A 180 0.93 6.76 10.32
CA LEU A 180 1.84 7.85 10.02
C LEU A 180 1.41 9.08 10.81
N GLN A 181 2.29 9.65 11.62
CA GLN A 181 1.99 10.85 12.40
C GLN A 181 3.18 11.80 12.45
N GLY A 182 2.93 13.09 12.37
CA GLY A 182 3.97 14.09 12.57
C GLY A 182 3.55 15.51 12.19
N PRO A 183 4.47 16.47 12.35
CA PRO A 183 4.19 17.86 12.06
C PRO A 183 4.06 18.09 10.55
N LEU A 184 3.13 18.97 10.18
CA LEU A 184 3.00 19.49 8.82
C LEU A 184 2.53 20.94 8.80
N ALA A 185 2.83 21.61 7.70
CA ALA A 185 2.28 22.91 7.33
C ALA A 185 1.23 22.74 6.24
N PHE A 186 0.08 23.39 6.40
CA PHE A 186 -1.00 23.40 5.41
C PHE A 186 -1.73 24.73 5.42
N LYS A 187 -1.88 25.36 4.24
CA LYS A 187 -2.56 26.66 4.08
C LYS A 187 -2.07 27.75 5.05
N GLY A 188 -0.76 27.77 5.33
CA GLY A 188 -0.14 28.75 6.23
C GLY A 188 -0.26 28.44 7.73
N ASN A 189 -0.89 27.34 8.10
CA ASN A 189 -1.05 26.91 9.50
C ASN A 189 -0.19 25.67 9.79
N ARG A 190 0.12 25.47 11.07
CA ARG A 190 0.84 24.30 11.58
C ARG A 190 -0.12 23.31 12.23
N TYR A 191 0.07 22.03 11.94
CA TYR A 191 -0.76 20.94 12.47
C TYR A 191 0.09 19.74 12.84
N ILE A 192 -0.49 18.85 13.64
CA ILE A 192 -0.10 17.45 13.66
C ILE A 192 -1.02 16.70 12.69
N GLY A 193 -0.41 16.11 11.66
CA GLY A 193 -1.07 15.23 10.72
C GLY A 193 -1.04 13.78 11.20
N ALA A 194 -2.13 13.06 10.98
CA ALA A 194 -2.26 11.63 11.26
C ALA A 194 -2.89 10.92 10.07
N ALA A 195 -2.26 9.87 9.55
CA ALA A 195 -2.78 9.06 8.45
C ALA A 195 -2.65 7.59 8.80
N LYS A 196 -3.79 6.90 8.90
CA LYS A 196 -3.82 5.46 9.07
C LYS A 196 -3.60 4.80 7.72
N LEU A 197 -2.62 3.91 7.63
CA LEU A 197 -2.31 3.24 6.37
C LEU A 197 -3.30 2.11 6.03
N ARG A 198 -4.06 1.62 7.03
CA ARG A 198 -4.98 0.48 6.94
C ARG A 198 -6.13 0.61 7.94
#